data_AF-A0A8D9L295-F1
#
_entry.id   AF-A0A8D9L295-F1
#
_cell.length_a   1.000
_cell.length_b   1.000
_cell.length_c   1.000
_cell.angle_alpha   90.00
_cell.angle_beta   90.00
_cell.angle_gamma   90.00
#
_symmetry.space_group_name_H-M   'P 1'
#
loop_
_entity.id
_entity.type
_entity.pdbx_description
1 polymer ?
#
loop_
_entity_poly.entity_id
_entity_poly.type
_entity_poly.pdbx_seq_one_letter_code
_entity_poly.pdbx_strand_id
1 'polypeptide(L)'
;MMDNTRKRKIVRNFVIGYLLLQVLVIVLYLGFWAVHPGGFVVAENERMSPPPMFPDYQGVTIPYNIAPLNFRIDVPAEKCYAKIEGSEQGVFEYYGTNTICFKSKDWEQLTRANKGKAFFVTIATKIGDEWTKWAPFSVYISDQAIDSHLVYRLIEPGYEKWHIVGIYQRNLESFDEQPIIRNDMTGYNCMNCHSFCMGDPG
;
A
#
# COMPACT_ATOMS: atom_id res chain seq x y z
N MET A 1 -4.72 -45.39 -54.84
CA MET A 1 -5.89 -44.53 -54.56
C MET A 1 -6.42 -44.86 -53.17
N MET A 2 -6.48 -43.89 -52.25
CA MET A 2 -6.94 -44.14 -50.88
C MET A 2 -8.47 -44.14 -50.82
N ASP A 3 -9.07 -45.24 -50.35
CA ASP A 3 -10.52 -45.48 -50.25
C ASP A 3 -11.26 -44.33 -49.55
N ASN A 4 -12.36 -43.87 -50.15
CA ASN A 4 -13.21 -42.77 -49.67
C ASN A 4 -13.74 -43.02 -48.25
N THR A 5 -13.93 -44.28 -47.86
CA THR A 5 -14.35 -44.66 -46.51
C THR A 5 -13.26 -44.35 -45.47
N ARG A 6 -11.99 -44.58 -45.83
CA ARG A 6 -10.83 -44.29 -44.98
C ARG A 6 -10.61 -42.79 -44.82
N LYS A 7 -10.81 -42.00 -45.87
CA LYS A 7 -10.77 -40.53 -45.83
C LYS A 7 -11.84 -39.94 -44.90
N ARG A 8 -13.09 -40.40 -45.01
CA ARG A 8 -14.19 -39.96 -44.13
C ARG A 8 -13.91 -40.28 -42.65
N LYS A 9 -13.31 -41.44 -42.36
CA LYS A 9 -12.94 -41.83 -40.99
C LYS A 9 -11.82 -40.94 -40.42
N ILE A 10 -10.82 -40.60 -41.22
CA ILE A 10 -9.73 -39.68 -40.81
C ILE A 10 -10.27 -38.28 -40.55
N VAL A 11 -11.08 -37.73 -41.47
CA VAL A 11 -11.69 -36.39 -41.29
C VAL A 11 -12.58 -36.36 -40.06
N ARG A 12 -13.42 -37.39 -39.85
CA ARG A 12 -14.28 -37.47 -38.66
C ARG A 12 -13.47 -37.51 -37.36
N ASN A 13 -12.40 -38.29 -37.30
CA ASN A 13 -11.53 -38.35 -36.13
C ASN A 13 -10.79 -37.02 -35.89
N PHE A 14 -10.41 -36.31 -36.95
CA PHE A 14 -9.78 -34.99 -36.86
C PHE A 14 -10.75 -33.93 -36.36
N VAL A 15 -12.00 -33.93 -36.84
CA VAL A 15 -13.07 -33.03 -36.37
C VAL A 15 -13.41 -33.31 -34.91
N ILE A 16 -13.53 -34.58 -34.51
CA ILE A 16 -13.77 -34.95 -33.11
C ILE A 16 -12.60 -34.49 -32.22
N GLY A 17 -11.35 -34.71 -32.66
CA GLY A 17 -10.17 -34.26 -31.93
C GLY A 17 -10.12 -32.73 -31.78
N TYR A 18 -10.49 -32.00 -32.83
CA TYR A 18 -10.56 -30.54 -32.80
C TYR A 18 -11.65 -30.03 -31.85
N LEU A 19 -12.84 -30.63 -31.87
CA LEU A 19 -13.93 -30.29 -30.95
C LEU A 19 -13.56 -30.58 -29.50
N LEU A 20 -12.92 -31.72 -29.21
CA LEU A 20 -12.43 -32.04 -27.87
C LEU A 20 -11.38 -31.05 -27.38
N LEU A 21 -10.48 -30.59 -28.27
CA LEU A 21 -9.48 -29.57 -27.96
C LEU A 21 -10.14 -28.22 -27.65
N GLN A 22 -11.14 -27.79 -28.42
CA GLN A 22 -11.89 -26.56 -28.15
C GLN A 22 -12.60 -26.60 -26.80
N VAL A 23 -13.25 -27.72 -26.45
CA VAL A 23 -13.89 -27.91 -25.14
C VAL A 23 -12.85 -27.86 -24.02
N LEU A 24 -11.69 -28.50 -24.19
CA LEU A 24 -10.61 -28.46 -23.20
C LEU A 24 -10.11 -27.03 -22.95
N VAL A 25 -9.91 -26.24 -24.01
CA VAL A 25 -9.48 -24.84 -23.90
C VAL A 25 -10.52 -23.99 -23.17
N ILE A 26 -11.82 -24.20 -23.45
CA ILE A 26 -12.91 -23.50 -22.75
C ILE A 26 -12.94 -23.89 -21.27
N VAL A 27 -12.79 -25.17 -20.93
CA VAL A 27 -12.78 -25.64 -19.53
C VAL A 27 -11.58 -25.09 -18.78
N LEU A 28 -10.40 -25.05 -19.41
CA LEU A 28 -9.20 -24.44 -18.81
C LEU A 28 -9.36 -22.93 -18.64
N TYR A 29 -9.99 -22.24 -19.60
CA TYR A 29 -10.28 -20.81 -19.49
C TYR A 29 -11.28 -20.52 -18.36
N LEU A 30 -12.39 -21.26 -18.29
CA LEU A 30 -13.38 -21.13 -17.23
C LEU A 30 -12.82 -21.49 -15.85
N GLY A 31 -11.99 -22.54 -15.77
CA GLY A 31 -11.28 -22.92 -14.54
C GLY A 31 -10.27 -21.86 -14.10
N PHE A 32 -9.59 -21.21 -15.05
CA PHE A 32 -8.65 -20.12 -14.77
C PHE A 32 -9.36 -18.90 -14.17
N TRP A 33 -10.55 -18.56 -14.67
CA TRP A 33 -11.42 -17.51 -14.11
C TRP A 33 -12.04 -17.89 -12.75
N ALA A 34 -12.32 -19.17 -12.51
CA ALA A 34 -12.85 -19.62 -11.22
C ALA A 34 -11.79 -19.61 -10.09
N VAL A 35 -10.50 -19.79 -10.43
CA VAL A 35 -9.37 -19.83 -9.47
C VAL A 35 -8.76 -18.45 -9.22
N HIS A 36 -8.96 -17.49 -10.15
CA HIS A 36 -8.66 -16.09 -9.93
C HIS A 36 -9.96 -15.33 -9.69
N PRO A 37 -10.45 -15.22 -8.44
CA PRO A 37 -11.43 -14.20 -8.11
C PRO A 37 -10.75 -12.82 -8.20
N GLY A 38 -10.39 -12.41 -9.41
CA GLY A 38 -10.12 -11.02 -9.77
C GLY A 38 -11.46 -10.34 -9.86
N GLY A 39 -12.05 -10.05 -8.71
CA GLY A 39 -13.44 -9.64 -8.63
C GLY A 39 -13.62 -8.86 -7.35
N PHE A 40 -13.58 -7.54 -7.51
CA PHE A 40 -14.11 -6.54 -6.59
C PHE A 40 -15.15 -7.15 -5.65
N VAL A 41 -14.88 -7.07 -4.35
CA VAL A 41 -15.81 -7.51 -3.30
C VAL A 41 -17.19 -6.98 -3.65
N VAL A 42 -18.17 -7.86 -3.90
CA VAL A 42 -19.53 -7.44 -4.23
C VAL A 42 -20.07 -6.73 -3.00
N ALA A 43 -19.99 -5.41 -3.02
CA ALA A 43 -20.43 -4.58 -1.93
C ALA A 43 -21.97 -4.53 -2.00
N GLU A 44 -22.59 -4.92 -0.90
CA GLU A 44 -24.05 -4.84 -0.73
C GLU A 44 -24.48 -3.40 -0.46
N ASN A 45 -23.58 -2.60 0.12
CA ASN A 45 -23.78 -1.19 0.41
C ASN A 45 -22.67 -0.34 -0.24
N GLU A 46 -23.03 0.81 -0.81
CA GLU A 46 -22.06 1.82 -1.28
C GLU A 46 -22.25 3.14 -0.52
N ARG A 47 -21.14 3.73 -0.05
CA ARG A 47 -21.09 5.05 0.58
C ARG A 47 -20.58 6.09 -0.40
N MET A 48 -21.21 7.26 -0.38
CA MET A 48 -20.83 8.40 -1.25
C MET A 48 -19.64 9.20 -0.70
N SER A 49 -19.21 8.94 0.54
CA SER A 49 -18.03 9.55 1.15
C SER A 49 -16.92 8.51 1.37
N PRO A 50 -15.66 8.93 1.41
CA PRO A 50 -14.57 8.10 1.92
C PRO A 50 -14.80 7.73 3.39
N PRO A 51 -14.14 6.66 3.89
CA PRO A 51 -14.26 6.29 5.29
C PRO A 51 -13.52 7.29 6.19
N PRO A 52 -14.02 7.55 7.41
CA PRO A 52 -13.20 8.17 8.45
C PRO A 52 -11.92 7.34 8.67
N MET A 53 -10.76 7.99 8.70
CA MET A 53 -9.48 7.31 8.84
C MET A 53 -8.45 8.16 9.59
N PHE A 54 -7.45 7.50 10.18
CA PHE A 54 -6.34 8.15 10.86
C PHE A 54 -4.98 7.54 10.49
N PRO A 55 -3.98 8.35 10.11
CA PRO A 55 -4.10 9.77 9.75
C PRO A 55 -5.00 9.99 8.53
N ASP A 56 -5.52 11.20 8.35
CA ASP A 56 -6.30 11.55 7.17
C ASP A 56 -5.37 11.96 6.02
N TYR A 57 -5.28 11.08 5.02
CA TYR A 57 -4.50 11.27 3.80
C TYR A 57 -5.37 11.65 2.59
N GLN A 58 -6.65 11.99 2.76
CA GLN A 58 -7.48 12.36 1.61
C GLN A 58 -6.97 13.64 0.94
N GLY A 59 -6.60 13.54 -0.33
CA GLY A 59 -6.16 14.68 -1.15
C GLY A 59 -4.82 15.29 -0.74
N VAL A 60 -4.05 14.65 0.14
CA VAL A 60 -2.73 15.15 0.54
C VAL A 60 -1.72 14.98 -0.58
N THR A 61 -0.67 15.81 -0.57
CA THR A 61 0.49 15.67 -1.44
C THR A 61 1.68 15.19 -0.64
N ILE A 62 2.33 14.11 -1.10
CA ILE A 62 3.50 13.52 -0.46
C ILE A 62 4.70 13.51 -1.39
N PRO A 63 5.92 13.60 -0.87
CA PRO A 63 7.13 13.42 -1.67
C PRO A 63 7.32 11.95 -2.02
N TYR A 64 7.93 11.67 -3.17
CA TYR A 64 8.05 10.29 -3.67
C TYR A 64 8.91 9.37 -2.78
N ASN A 65 9.78 9.94 -1.94
CA ASN A 65 10.66 9.20 -1.03
C ASN A 65 10.12 9.08 0.40
N ILE A 66 8.91 9.56 0.71
CA ILE A 66 8.32 9.39 2.05
C ILE A 66 8.17 7.91 2.41
N ALA A 67 8.30 7.60 3.70
CA ALA A 67 7.97 6.29 4.25
C ALA A 67 6.50 5.91 4.02
N PRO A 68 6.17 4.60 4.06
CA PRO A 68 4.82 4.14 3.71
C PRO A 68 3.71 4.76 4.56
N LEU A 69 2.67 5.29 3.90
CA LEU A 69 1.54 5.94 4.54
C LEU A 69 0.54 4.94 5.13
N ASN A 70 0.93 4.27 6.21
CA ASN A 70 0.01 3.38 6.92
C ASN A 70 -1.12 4.18 7.57
N PHE A 71 -2.35 3.68 7.47
CA PHE A 71 -3.54 4.29 8.08
C PHE A 71 -4.47 3.23 8.66
N ARG A 72 -5.30 3.65 9.61
CA ARG A 72 -6.41 2.86 10.13
C ARG A 72 -7.74 3.50 9.75
N ILE A 73 -8.74 2.65 9.58
CA ILE A 73 -10.12 3.01 9.31
C ILE A 73 -10.86 3.13 10.65
N ASP A 74 -11.51 4.26 10.85
CA ASP A 74 -12.16 4.66 12.11
C ASP A 74 -13.65 4.32 12.07
N VAL A 75 -13.96 3.13 11.57
CA VAL A 75 -15.29 2.52 11.65
C VAL A 75 -15.18 1.07 12.15
N PRO A 76 -16.21 0.54 12.82
CA PRO A 76 -16.28 -0.89 13.12
C PRO A 76 -16.16 -1.71 11.84
N ALA A 77 -15.19 -2.62 11.79
CA ALA A 77 -14.99 -3.52 10.65
C ALA A 77 -14.32 -4.81 11.15
N GLU A 78 -14.89 -5.96 10.80
CA GLU A 78 -14.29 -7.27 11.03
C GLU A 78 -13.24 -7.59 9.98
N LYS A 79 -13.48 -7.12 8.74
CA LYS A 79 -12.55 -7.23 7.61
C LYS A 79 -12.50 -5.92 6.85
N CYS A 80 -11.34 -5.62 6.29
CA CYS A 80 -11.13 -4.52 5.38
C CYS A 80 -10.34 -5.02 4.17
N TYR A 81 -10.77 -4.55 3.01
CA TYR A 81 -10.09 -4.67 1.74
C TYR A 81 -9.72 -3.27 1.27
N ALA A 82 -8.47 -3.08 0.89
CA ALA A 82 -8.00 -1.86 0.25
C ALA A 82 -7.32 -2.20 -1.07
N LYS A 83 -7.72 -1.49 -2.12
CA LYS A 83 -7.11 -1.54 -3.45
C LYS A 83 -6.44 -0.21 -3.71
N ILE A 84 -5.17 -0.24 -4.08
CA ILE A 84 -4.37 0.93 -4.39
C ILE A 84 -3.95 0.85 -5.84
N GLU A 85 -4.23 1.92 -6.58
CA GLU A 85 -4.04 2.00 -8.02
C GLU A 85 -3.25 3.26 -8.36
N GLY A 86 -2.02 3.08 -8.86
CA GLY A 86 -1.26 4.18 -9.45
C GLY A 86 -1.89 4.64 -10.77
N SER A 87 -1.68 5.91 -11.13
CA SER A 87 -2.22 6.47 -12.39
C SER A 87 -1.70 5.76 -13.64
N GLU A 88 -0.49 5.20 -13.61
CA GLU A 88 0.08 4.47 -14.75
C GLU A 88 0.41 3.01 -14.46
N GLN A 89 1.00 2.74 -13.30
CA GLN A 89 1.43 1.40 -12.91
C GLN A 89 1.32 1.23 -11.40
N GLY A 90 1.15 -0.03 -10.99
CA GLY A 90 1.02 -0.42 -9.59
C GLY A 90 -0.44 -0.62 -9.22
N VAL A 91 -0.84 -1.88 -9.11
CA VAL A 91 -2.10 -2.27 -8.46
C VAL A 91 -1.72 -3.17 -7.29
N PHE A 92 -2.07 -2.73 -6.09
CA PHE A 92 -1.77 -3.44 -4.86
C PHE A 92 -3.05 -3.66 -4.08
N GLU A 93 -3.19 -4.87 -3.55
CA GLU A 93 -4.35 -5.25 -2.74
C GLU A 93 -3.90 -5.64 -1.35
N TYR A 94 -4.62 -5.11 -0.35
CA TYR A 94 -4.39 -5.38 1.06
C TYR A 94 -5.68 -5.91 1.68
N TYR A 95 -5.52 -6.94 2.52
CA TYR A 95 -6.60 -7.57 3.27
C TYR A 95 -6.22 -7.57 4.74
N GLY A 96 -7.14 -7.15 5.60
CA GLY A 96 -6.88 -7.03 7.04
C GLY A 96 -8.15 -6.78 7.84
N THR A 97 -8.00 -6.21 9.04
CA THR A 97 -9.12 -5.83 9.91
C THR A 97 -9.56 -4.40 9.61
N ASN A 98 -8.88 -3.41 10.18
CA ASN A 98 -9.14 -1.98 9.97
C ASN A 98 -7.85 -1.18 9.74
N THR A 99 -6.68 -1.82 9.78
CA THR A 99 -5.38 -1.17 9.52
C THR A 99 -4.84 -1.60 8.16
N ILE A 100 -4.41 -0.63 7.36
CA ILE A 100 -3.73 -0.85 6.09
C ILE A 100 -2.24 -0.53 6.28
N CYS A 101 -1.42 -1.57 6.12
CA CYS A 101 0.03 -1.49 6.19
C CYS A 101 0.64 -1.79 4.82
N PHE A 102 1.27 -0.78 4.22
CA PHE A 102 1.94 -0.91 2.94
C PHE A 102 3.24 -1.68 3.10
N LYS A 103 3.51 -2.61 2.19
CA LYS A 103 4.83 -3.25 2.10
C LYS A 103 5.82 -2.23 1.55
N SER A 104 6.97 -2.05 2.20
CA SER A 104 7.93 -0.99 1.84
C SER A 104 8.38 -1.04 0.38
N LYS A 105 8.61 -2.25 -0.17
CA LYS A 105 9.01 -2.41 -1.58
C LYS A 105 7.91 -2.01 -2.56
N ASP A 106 6.69 -2.43 -2.30
CA ASP A 106 5.51 -2.12 -3.13
C ASP A 106 5.23 -0.61 -3.10
N TRP A 107 5.34 -0.01 -1.92
CA TRP A 107 5.22 1.44 -1.70
C TRP A 107 6.26 2.22 -2.49
N GLU A 108 7.54 1.84 -2.35
CA GLU A 108 8.66 2.47 -3.02
C GLU A 108 8.52 2.39 -4.56
N GLN A 109 8.03 1.26 -5.07
CA GLN A 109 7.72 1.10 -6.49
C GLN A 109 6.55 2.01 -6.92
N LEU A 110 5.46 2.03 -6.14
CA LEU A 110 4.28 2.85 -6.41
C LEU A 110 4.63 4.33 -6.50
N THR A 111 5.30 4.87 -5.47
CA THR A 111 5.57 6.31 -5.38
C THR A 111 6.56 6.77 -6.44
N ARG A 112 7.60 5.98 -6.72
CA ARG A 112 8.61 6.34 -7.75
C ARG A 112 8.10 6.20 -9.18
N ALA A 113 7.23 5.23 -9.45
CA ALA A 113 6.63 5.08 -10.77
C ALA A 113 5.61 6.20 -11.07
N ASN A 114 5.02 6.81 -10.04
CA ASN A 114 3.94 7.79 -10.19
C ASN A 114 4.33 9.21 -9.72
N LYS A 115 5.61 9.60 -9.83
CA LYS A 115 6.07 10.98 -9.55
C LYS A 115 5.29 12.02 -10.35
N GLY A 116 4.87 13.09 -9.69
CA GLY A 116 4.08 14.18 -10.29
C GLY A 116 2.63 13.81 -10.62
N LYS A 117 2.15 12.65 -10.18
CA LYS A 117 0.81 12.12 -10.47
C LYS A 117 0.09 11.80 -9.16
N ALA A 118 -0.98 11.02 -9.24
CA ALA A 118 -1.71 10.53 -8.07
C ALA A 118 -1.78 8.99 -8.05
N PHE A 119 -2.09 8.45 -6.89
CA PHE A 119 -2.66 7.11 -6.77
C PHE A 119 -4.03 7.19 -6.09
N PHE A 120 -4.85 6.20 -6.37
CA PHE A 120 -6.22 6.09 -5.89
C PHE A 120 -6.33 4.95 -4.89
N VAL A 121 -7.11 5.18 -3.84
CA VAL A 121 -7.38 4.19 -2.80
C VAL A 121 -8.88 3.90 -2.80
N THR A 122 -9.23 2.64 -3.02
CA THR A 122 -10.60 2.13 -2.89
C THR A 122 -10.68 1.21 -1.69
N ILE A 123 -11.67 1.43 -0.83
CA ILE A 123 -11.80 0.70 0.45
C ILE A 123 -13.17 0.03 0.52
N ALA A 124 -13.18 -1.22 0.98
CA ALA A 124 -14.39 -1.92 1.37
C ALA A 124 -14.22 -2.52 2.78
N THR A 125 -15.24 -2.38 3.62
CA THR A 125 -15.26 -2.91 4.99
C THR A 125 -16.40 -3.90 5.17
N LYS A 126 -16.19 -4.98 5.93
CA LYS A 126 -17.18 -6.00 6.26
C LYS A 126 -17.60 -5.90 7.72
N ILE A 127 -18.90 -5.96 7.98
CA ILE A 127 -19.49 -6.19 9.31
C ILE A 127 -20.48 -7.34 9.18
N GLY A 128 -20.32 -8.41 9.97
CA GLY A 128 -21.09 -9.64 9.77
C GLY A 128 -20.94 -10.18 8.33
N ASP A 129 -22.04 -10.26 7.59
CA ASP A 129 -22.07 -10.72 6.20
C ASP A 129 -22.13 -9.61 5.15
N GLU A 130 -22.30 -8.37 5.56
CA GLU A 130 -22.47 -7.24 4.65
C GLU A 130 -21.13 -6.55 4.35
N TRP A 131 -20.86 -6.36 3.05
CA TRP A 131 -19.75 -5.54 2.59
C TRP A 131 -20.23 -4.13 2.22
N THR A 132 -19.55 -3.13 2.77
CA THR A 132 -19.74 -1.72 2.45
C THR A 132 -18.53 -1.19 1.70
N LYS A 133 -18.74 -0.74 0.46
CA LYS A 133 -17.74 0.00 -0.32
C LYS A 133 -17.82 1.48 0.01
N TRP A 134 -16.67 2.11 0.16
CA TRP A 134 -16.54 3.54 0.39
C TRP A 134 -16.18 4.29 -0.89
N ALA A 135 -16.50 5.58 -0.94
CA ALA A 135 -16.07 6.39 -2.07
C ALA A 135 -14.52 6.42 -2.11
N PRO A 136 -13.92 6.27 -3.30
CA PRO A 136 -12.48 6.30 -3.42
C PRO A 136 -11.94 7.70 -3.14
N PHE A 137 -10.68 7.77 -2.70
CA PHE A 137 -9.95 9.02 -2.54
C PHE A 137 -8.59 8.94 -3.25
N SER A 138 -7.98 10.10 -3.44
CA SER A 138 -6.66 10.23 -4.08
C SER A 138 -5.61 10.74 -3.12
N VAL A 139 -4.36 10.38 -3.41
CA VAL A 139 -3.16 10.95 -2.81
C VAL A 139 -2.23 11.36 -3.94
N TYR A 140 -1.69 12.57 -3.86
CA TYR A 140 -0.80 13.12 -4.88
C TYR A 140 0.65 12.87 -4.51
N ILE A 141 1.49 12.58 -5.52
CA ILE A 141 2.92 12.36 -5.35
C ILE A 141 3.66 13.51 -6.02
N SER A 142 4.42 14.26 -5.23
CA SER A 142 5.34 15.28 -5.72
C SER A 142 6.50 14.63 -6.50
N ASP A 143 6.96 15.31 -7.55
CA ASP A 143 8.19 14.93 -8.25
C ASP A 143 9.46 15.30 -7.47
N GLN A 144 9.33 16.15 -6.45
CA GLN A 144 10.39 16.54 -5.54
C GLN A 144 10.53 15.54 -4.38
N ALA A 145 11.78 15.30 -3.99
CA ALA A 145 12.10 14.59 -2.76
C ALA A 145 11.97 15.53 -1.55
N ILE A 146 11.76 14.95 -0.37
CA ILE A 146 12.07 15.61 0.90
C ILE A 146 13.47 15.24 1.36
N ASP A 147 13.99 16.06 2.27
CA ASP A 147 15.15 15.69 3.06
C ASP A 147 14.88 14.39 3.81
N SER A 148 15.84 13.47 3.76
CA SER A 148 15.65 12.13 4.32
C SER A 148 15.63 12.14 5.85
N HIS A 149 16.20 13.14 6.51
CA HIS A 149 16.35 13.15 7.97
C HIS A 149 15.71 14.38 8.62
N LEU A 150 14.91 14.14 9.66
CA LEU A 150 14.44 15.16 10.59
C LEU A 150 15.21 15.03 11.90
N VAL A 151 15.81 16.12 12.37
CA VAL A 151 16.47 16.16 13.69
C VAL A 151 15.57 16.82 14.73
N TYR A 152 15.42 16.19 15.89
CA TYR A 152 14.62 16.69 17.00
C TYR A 152 15.16 16.25 18.36
N ARG A 153 14.57 16.79 19.42
CA ARG A 153 14.83 16.39 20.80
C ARG A 153 13.60 15.68 21.33
N LEU A 154 13.81 14.57 22.02
CA LEU A 154 12.77 13.92 22.82
C LEU A 154 12.83 14.51 24.23
N ILE A 155 11.72 15.12 24.67
CA ILE A 155 11.58 15.75 25.98
C ILE A 155 10.36 15.10 26.66
N GLU A 156 10.60 14.35 27.73
CA GLU A 156 9.51 13.68 28.46
C GLU A 156 8.60 14.72 29.16
N PRO A 157 7.27 14.52 29.16
CA PRO A 157 6.35 15.36 29.90
C PRO A 157 6.52 15.14 31.40
N GLY A 158 7.25 16.04 32.04
CA GLY A 158 7.63 15.96 33.46
C GLY A 158 9.14 16.01 33.60
N TYR A 159 9.70 17.22 33.59
CA TYR A 159 11.12 17.54 33.74
C TYR A 159 11.76 17.08 35.08
N GLU A 160 11.20 16.07 35.74
CA GLU A 160 11.70 15.54 37.01
C GLU A 160 13.01 14.76 36.82
N LYS A 161 13.26 14.24 35.61
CA LYS A 161 14.47 13.48 35.30
C LYS A 161 15.35 14.22 34.29
N TRP A 162 16.25 15.07 34.78
CA TRP A 162 17.37 15.65 34.04
C TRP A 162 18.36 14.61 33.44
N HIS A 163 18.06 13.33 33.54
CA HIS A 163 19.03 12.24 33.40
C HIS A 163 19.06 11.62 32.00
N ILE A 164 18.04 11.79 31.16
CA ILE A 164 18.06 11.28 29.77
C ILE A 164 17.48 12.33 28.83
N VAL A 165 18.35 13.09 28.17
CA VAL A 165 17.99 14.01 27.08
C VAL A 165 18.95 13.76 25.92
N GLY A 166 18.41 13.72 24.70
CA GLY A 166 19.19 13.47 23.51
C GLY A 166 18.67 14.22 22.29
N ILE A 167 19.56 14.37 21.31
CA ILE A 167 19.24 14.80 19.95
C ILE A 167 19.14 13.54 19.11
N TYR A 168 18.03 13.40 18.40
CA TYR A 168 17.68 12.23 17.60
C TYR A 168 17.49 12.66 16.16
N GLN A 169 17.84 11.78 15.24
CA GLN A 169 17.48 11.88 13.83
C GLN A 169 16.51 10.78 13.48
N ARG A 170 15.51 11.11 12.66
CA ARG A 170 14.57 10.15 12.09
C ARG A 170 14.66 10.18 10.58
N ASN A 171 14.86 9.02 9.98
CA ASN A 171 14.75 8.83 8.55
C ASN A 171 13.26 8.88 8.15
N LEU A 172 12.88 9.90 7.39
CA LEU A 172 11.52 10.13 6.89
C LEU A 172 11.15 9.17 5.75
N GLU A 173 12.11 8.43 5.20
CA GLU A 173 11.91 7.42 4.15
C GLU A 173 11.66 6.00 4.71
N SER A 174 12.12 5.72 5.94
CA SER A 174 12.01 4.38 6.56
C SER A 174 11.36 4.34 7.95
N PHE A 175 11.13 5.50 8.59
CA PHE A 175 10.77 5.66 10.00
C PHE A 175 11.86 5.30 11.01
N ASP A 176 13.06 4.93 10.57
CA ASP A 176 14.16 4.59 11.49
C ASP A 176 14.58 5.82 12.32
N GLU A 177 14.71 5.65 13.63
CA GLU A 177 15.16 6.69 14.53
C GLU A 177 16.47 6.26 15.20
N GLN A 178 17.44 7.16 15.25
CA GLN A 178 18.74 6.93 15.88
C GLN A 178 19.15 8.15 16.72
N PRO A 179 19.77 7.96 17.89
CA PRO A 179 20.37 9.06 18.63
C PRO A 179 21.61 9.59 17.88
N ILE A 180 21.70 10.91 17.71
CA ILE A 180 22.95 11.58 17.31
C ILE A 180 23.86 11.69 18.52
N ILE A 181 23.31 12.21 19.63
CA ILE A 181 24.03 12.40 20.88
C ILE A 181 23.06 12.40 22.06
N ARG A 182 23.50 11.80 23.17
CA ARG A 182 22.77 11.75 24.43
C ARG A 182 23.63 12.33 25.54
N ASN A 183 22.98 12.86 26.58
CA ASN A 183 23.67 13.42 27.74
C ASN A 183 24.60 12.42 28.44
N ASP A 184 24.21 11.15 28.56
CA ASP A 184 25.04 10.08 29.16
C ASP A 184 26.37 9.84 28.41
N MET A 185 26.43 10.15 27.11
CA MET A 185 27.66 10.10 26.31
C MET A 185 28.63 11.26 26.61
N THR A 186 28.18 12.27 27.35
CA THR A 186 28.95 13.49 27.66
C THR A 186 29.15 13.72 29.15
N GLY A 187 28.95 12.70 29.99
CA GLY A 187 29.01 12.86 31.44
C GLY A 187 27.78 13.56 32.05
N TYR A 188 26.61 13.35 31.43
CA TYR A 188 25.32 13.95 31.82
C TYR A 188 25.20 15.46 31.61
N ASN A 189 25.92 16.03 30.63
CA ASN A 189 25.72 17.43 30.24
C ASN A 189 24.33 17.65 29.61
N CYS A 190 23.75 18.83 29.84
CA CYS A 190 22.40 19.15 29.37
C CYS A 190 22.36 19.32 27.84
N MET A 191 21.59 18.47 27.15
CA MET A 191 21.41 18.50 25.68
C MET A 191 20.35 19.49 25.19
N ASN A 192 19.83 20.36 26.07
CA ASN A 192 18.77 21.29 25.71
C ASN A 192 19.30 22.50 24.93
N CYS A 193 20.52 22.98 25.21
CA CYS A 193 21.09 24.16 24.54
C CYS A 193 22.09 23.81 23.44
N HIS A 194 22.43 22.53 23.27
CA HIS A 194 23.27 22.07 22.16
C HIS A 194 22.43 22.05 20.89
N SER A 195 22.62 23.07 20.05
CA SER A 195 22.12 23.10 18.68
C SER A 195 23.27 22.89 17.72
N PHE A 196 22.96 22.61 16.45
CA PHE A 196 23.97 22.55 15.42
C PHE A 196 24.66 23.91 15.26
N CYS A 197 25.94 23.89 14.85
CA CYS A 197 26.68 25.12 14.61
C CYS A 197 25.91 25.97 13.60
N MET A 198 25.52 27.18 13.97
CA MET A 198 24.71 28.08 13.12
C MET A 198 23.37 27.49 12.65
N GLY A 199 22.85 26.44 13.30
CA GLY A 199 21.64 25.74 12.86
C GLY A 199 21.85 24.86 11.62
N ASP A 200 23.10 24.58 11.26
CA ASP A 200 23.49 23.78 10.10
C ASP A 200 23.79 22.33 10.50
N PRO A 201 22.89 21.37 10.20
CA PRO A 201 23.07 19.96 10.57
C PRO A 201 24.15 19.22 9.74
N GLY A 202 24.74 19.84 8.72
CA GLY A 202 25.81 19.26 7.91
C GLY A 202 25.79 19.67 6.44
#